data_AF-A0A976BFM5-F1
#
_entry.id   AF-A0A976BFM5-F1
#
_cell.length_a   1.000
_cell.length_b   1.000
_cell.length_c   1.000
_cell.angle_alpha   90.00
_cell.angle_beta   90.00
_cell.angle_gamma   90.00
#
_symmetry.space_group_name_H-M   'P 1'
#
loop_
_entity.id
_entity.type
_entity.pdbx_description
1 polymer ?
#
loop_
_entity_poly.entity_id
_entity_poly.type
_entity_poly.pdbx_seq_one_letter_code
_entity_poly.pdbx_strand_id
1 'polypeptide(L)'
;MARTLPTAILVLSCLIVSPVSHAGGEYKEKFRSGPCKIEREVKRDGEYKEVRKCKDGPRGYERKEKYRDGPCLIERKWDDDGEYEEKVECKRS
;
A
#
# COMPACT_ATOMS: atom_id res chain seq x y z
N MET A 1 9.24 37.11 59.92
CA MET A 1 8.22 36.67 58.94
C MET A 1 8.87 35.70 57.97
N ALA A 2 8.12 34.71 57.51
CA ALA A 2 8.57 33.40 57.03
C ALA A 2 9.25 33.36 55.64
N ARG A 3 10.19 32.39 55.51
CA ARG A 3 10.42 31.37 54.45
C ARG A 3 9.98 31.76 53.01
N THR A 4 10.83 31.69 51.98
CA THR A 4 11.12 30.45 51.22
C THR A 4 12.42 30.53 50.37
N LEU A 5 13.01 29.35 50.10
CA LEU A 5 14.27 29.07 49.38
C LEU A 5 14.03 28.79 47.86
N PRO A 6 15.08 28.62 47.02
CA PRO A 6 15.17 29.05 45.62
C PRO A 6 14.73 27.99 44.61
N THR A 7 14.27 28.40 43.43
CA THR A 7 14.01 27.51 42.29
C THR A 7 14.95 27.82 41.14
N ALA A 8 16.09 27.12 41.13
CA ALA A 8 16.79 26.82 39.90
C ALA A 8 15.88 25.97 39.02
N ILE A 9 15.44 26.49 37.87
CA ILE A 9 14.83 25.68 36.81
C ILE A 9 15.79 25.70 35.63
N LEU A 10 16.61 24.66 35.60
CA LEU A 10 17.28 24.14 34.41
C LEU A 10 16.24 23.92 33.31
N VAL A 11 16.17 24.80 32.31
CA VAL A 11 15.53 24.45 31.03
C VAL A 11 16.61 23.81 30.16
N LEU A 12 16.99 22.60 30.58
CA LEU A 12 17.79 21.67 29.81
C LEU A 12 16.87 20.97 28.80
N SER A 13 17.34 20.88 27.56
CA SER A 13 17.01 19.84 26.57
C SER A 13 15.53 19.63 26.24
N CYS A 14 15.15 20.08 25.04
CA CYS A 14 14.32 19.25 24.16
C CYS A 14 14.50 19.73 22.70
N LEU A 15 15.67 19.43 22.13
CA LEU A 15 15.76 19.16 20.68
C LEU A 15 14.99 17.86 20.44
N ILE A 16 13.66 17.94 20.45
CA ILE A 16 12.82 16.86 19.98
C ILE A 16 12.88 16.98 18.46
N VAL A 17 13.92 16.39 17.87
CA VAL A 17 13.82 15.86 16.51
C VAL A 17 12.69 14.84 16.60
N SER A 18 11.47 15.28 16.36
CA SER A 18 10.37 14.37 16.15
C SER A 18 10.76 13.51 14.96
N PRO A 19 10.89 12.17 15.10
CA PRO A 19 10.91 11.36 13.91
C PRO A 19 9.61 11.66 13.18
N VAL A 20 9.70 12.22 11.97
CA VAL A 20 8.58 12.20 11.03
C VAL A 20 8.33 10.73 10.75
N SER A 21 7.51 10.12 11.61
CA SER A 21 6.77 8.93 11.29
C SER A 21 5.94 9.33 10.09
N HIS A 22 6.43 9.00 8.89
CA HIS A 22 5.61 9.03 7.69
C HIS A 22 4.43 8.14 8.05
N ALA A 23 3.29 8.77 8.35
CA ALA A 23 2.06 8.06 8.59
C ALA A 23 1.71 7.40 7.26
N GLY A 24 2.25 6.19 7.05
CA GLY A 24 1.87 5.27 6.00
C GLY A 24 0.42 4.89 6.27
N GLY A 25 -0.49 5.78 5.89
CA GLY A 25 -1.91 5.58 6.03
C GLY A 25 -2.34 4.42 5.14
N GLU A 26 -3.38 3.73 5.59
CA GLU A 26 -4.08 2.80 4.71
C GLU A 26 -4.84 3.63 3.69
N TYR A 27 -4.65 3.33 2.41
CA TYR A 27 -5.46 3.95 1.39
C TYR A 27 -5.97 2.91 0.41
N LYS A 28 -7.23 3.09 0.02
CA LYS A 28 -7.91 2.26 -0.96
C LYS A 28 -8.40 3.16 -2.07
N GLU A 29 -8.05 2.83 -3.29
CA GLU A 29 -8.41 3.60 -4.47
C GLU A 29 -9.05 2.67 -5.49
N LYS A 30 -10.15 3.12 -6.09
CA LYS A 30 -10.80 2.43 -7.21
C LYS A 30 -10.99 3.42 -8.34
N PHE A 31 -10.39 3.12 -9.48
CA PHE A 31 -10.52 3.97 -10.65
C PHE A 31 -10.67 3.14 -11.92
N ARG A 32 -11.12 3.80 -12.99
CA ARG A 32 -11.16 3.20 -14.32
C ARG A 32 -10.10 3.84 -15.19
N SER A 33 -9.33 3.02 -15.88
CA SER A 33 -8.37 3.44 -16.91
C SER A 33 -8.76 2.75 -18.21
N GLY A 34 -9.41 3.49 -19.10
CA GLY A 34 -9.98 2.95 -20.34
C GLY A 34 -10.91 1.76 -20.08
N PRO A 35 -10.69 0.58 -20.70
CA PRO A 35 -11.50 -0.61 -20.51
C PRO A 35 -11.22 -1.36 -19.19
N CYS A 36 -10.32 -0.84 -18.35
CA CYS A 36 -9.87 -1.50 -17.13
C CYS A 36 -10.42 -0.84 -15.86
N LYS A 37 -10.86 -1.66 -14.90
CA LYS A 37 -11.12 -1.28 -13.51
C LYS A 37 -9.90 -1.66 -12.67
N ILE A 38 -9.38 -0.71 -11.92
CA ILE A 38 -8.19 -0.89 -11.08
C ILE A 38 -8.59 -0.60 -9.64
N GLU A 39 -8.30 -1.54 -8.74
CA GLU A 39 -8.47 -1.39 -7.30
C GLU A 39 -7.09 -1.53 -6.64
N ARG A 40 -6.65 -0.49 -5.94
CA ARG A 40 -5.38 -0.47 -5.21
C ARG A 40 -5.67 -0.35 -3.73
N GLU A 41 -5.01 -1.18 -2.93
CA GLU A 41 -5.03 -1.11 -1.47
C GLU A 41 -3.60 -1.10 -0.96
N VAL A 42 -3.28 -0.12 -0.12
CA VAL A 42 -2.03 -0.08 0.64
C VAL A 42 -2.39 -0.12 2.10
N LYS A 43 -1.77 -1.03 2.84
CA LYS A 43 -1.97 -1.19 4.28
C LYS A 43 -0.85 -0.52 5.08
N ARG A 44 -1.06 -0.31 6.39
CA ARG A 44 -0.08 0.36 7.28
C ARG A 44 1.24 -0.40 7.40
N ASP A 45 1.17 -1.72 7.30
CA ASP A 45 2.32 -2.63 7.29
C ASP A 45 3.17 -2.50 6.01
N GLY A 46 2.69 -1.75 5.01
CA GLY A 46 3.32 -1.61 3.71
C GLY A 46 2.98 -2.75 2.74
N GLU A 47 2.01 -3.60 3.06
CA GLU A 47 1.44 -4.52 2.07
C GLU A 47 0.73 -3.73 0.97
N TYR A 48 1.05 -4.06 -0.28
CA TYR A 48 0.47 -3.47 -1.47
C TYR A 48 -0.36 -4.51 -2.21
N LYS A 49 -1.61 -4.20 -2.54
CA LYS A 49 -2.47 -5.02 -3.39
C LYS A 49 -3.01 -4.18 -4.52
N GLU A 50 -2.83 -4.63 -5.76
CA GLU A 50 -3.49 -4.05 -6.93
C GLU A 50 -4.25 -5.16 -7.67
N VAL A 51 -5.52 -4.92 -7.97
CA VAL A 51 -6.34 -5.78 -8.82
C VAL A 51 -6.72 -4.98 -10.04
N ARG A 52 -6.30 -5.45 -11.22
CA ARG A 52 -6.64 -4.86 -12.51
C ARG A 52 -7.53 -5.82 -13.28
N LYS A 53 -8.73 -5.37 -13.62
CA LYS A 53 -9.69 -6.12 -14.45
C LYS A 53 -9.96 -5.37 -15.75
N CYS A 54 -9.59 -5.95 -16.88
CA CYS A 54 -9.80 -5.37 -18.21
C CYS A 54 -10.74 -6.25 -19.04
N LYS A 55 -11.50 -5.65 -19.96
CA LYS A 55 -12.43 -6.35 -20.88
C LYS A 55 -11.88 -6.52 -22.31
N ASP A 56 -10.57 -6.36 -22.48
CA ASP A 56 -9.91 -6.37 -23.79
C ASP A 56 -8.60 -7.18 -23.77
N GLY A 57 -8.63 -8.29 -23.04
CA GLY A 57 -7.53 -9.26 -23.00
C GLY A 57 -7.50 -10.16 -24.25
N PRO A 58 -6.40 -10.93 -24.43
CA PRO A 58 -6.35 -12.01 -25.40
C PRO A 58 -7.56 -12.94 -25.26
N ARG A 59 -8.24 -13.23 -26.37
CA ARG A 59 -9.42 -14.12 -26.42
C ARG A 59 -9.02 -15.51 -26.88
N GLY A 60 -9.81 -16.51 -26.48
CA GLY A 60 -9.79 -17.84 -27.08
C GLY A 60 -9.10 -18.95 -26.29
N TYR A 61 -8.71 -18.71 -25.03
CA TYR A 61 -8.48 -19.77 -24.04
C TYR A 61 -8.47 -19.21 -22.61
N GLU A 62 -9.10 -19.91 -21.66
CA GLU A 62 -8.90 -19.65 -20.24
C GLU A 62 -7.44 -19.98 -19.84
N ARG A 63 -6.75 -19.04 -19.19
CA ARG A 63 -5.43 -19.29 -18.60
C ARG A 63 -5.33 -18.67 -17.23
N LYS A 64 -4.65 -19.37 -16.31
CA LYS A 64 -4.28 -18.83 -15.00
C LYS A 64 -2.79 -19.02 -14.79
N GLU A 65 -2.08 -17.94 -14.52
CA GLU A 65 -0.66 -17.93 -14.22
C GLU A 65 -0.43 -17.35 -12.82
N LYS A 66 0.45 -17.95 -12.04
CA LYS A 66 0.87 -17.44 -10.75
C LYS A 66 2.38 -17.51 -10.68
N TYR A 67 3.03 -16.37 -10.44
CA TYR A 67 4.46 -16.31 -10.28
C TYR A 67 4.85 -15.29 -9.23
N ARG A 68 6.09 -15.40 -8.76
CA ARG A 68 6.63 -14.50 -7.75
C ARG A 68 7.73 -13.65 -8.37
N ASP A 69 7.60 -12.34 -8.25
CA ASP A 69 8.61 -11.37 -8.65
C ASP A 69 9.10 -10.64 -7.39
N GLY A 70 10.23 -11.09 -6.85
CA GLY A 70 10.77 -10.62 -5.59
C GLY A 70 9.77 -10.73 -4.42
N PRO A 71 9.42 -9.62 -3.75
CA PRO A 71 8.45 -9.63 -2.65
C PRO A 71 6.99 -9.67 -3.12
N CYS A 72 6.73 -9.68 -4.44
CA CYS A 72 5.41 -9.62 -5.04
C CYS A 72 4.95 -10.98 -5.56
N LEU A 73 3.70 -11.33 -5.28
CA LEU A 73 2.98 -12.43 -5.90
C LEU A 73 2.06 -11.86 -6.98
N ILE A 74 2.22 -12.32 -8.21
CA ILE A 74 1.42 -11.89 -9.35
C ILE A 74 0.58 -13.06 -9.81
N GLU A 75 -0.74 -12.87 -9.83
CA GLU A 75 -1.71 -13.80 -10.40
C GLU A 75 -2.36 -13.17 -11.62
N ARG A 76 -2.26 -13.83 -12.76
CA ARG A 76 -2.93 -13.42 -14.00
C ARG A 76 -3.99 -14.45 -14.35
N LYS A 77 -5.16 -13.98 -14.74
CA LYS A 77 -6.24 -14.79 -15.27
C LYS A 77 -6.74 -14.18 -16.57
N TRP A 78 -6.89 -15.01 -17.57
CA TRP A 78 -7.54 -14.70 -18.83
C TRP A 78 -8.74 -15.61 -18.96
N ASP A 79 -9.88 -15.03 -19.27
CA ASP A 79 -11.11 -15.74 -19.55
C ASP A 79 -11.36 -15.76 -21.07
N ASP A 80 -12.10 -16.76 -21.55
CA ASP A 80 -12.37 -16.93 -22.98
C ASP A 80 -13.09 -15.75 -23.63
N ASP A 81 -13.87 -14.99 -22.85
CA ASP A 81 -14.61 -13.79 -23.28
C ASP A 81 -13.72 -12.54 -23.46
N GLY A 82 -12.42 -12.63 -23.12
CA GLY A 82 -11.48 -11.52 -23.15
C GLY A 82 -11.43 -10.72 -21.85
N GLU A 83 -12.08 -11.19 -20.78
CA GLU A 83 -11.81 -10.69 -19.43
C GLU A 83 -10.40 -11.08 -18.98
N TYR A 84 -9.67 -10.09 -18.45
CA TYR A 84 -8.32 -10.23 -17.95
C TYR A 84 -8.25 -9.67 -16.54
N GLU A 85 -7.84 -10.49 -15.58
CA GLU A 85 -7.64 -10.12 -14.18
C GLU A 85 -6.18 -10.32 -13.79
N GLU A 86 -5.50 -9.25 -13.39
CA GLU A 86 -4.17 -9.28 -12.79
C GLU A 86 -4.27 -8.86 -11.32
N LYS A 87 -3.74 -9.69 -10.42
CA LYS A 87 -3.58 -9.38 -9.00
C LYS A 87 -2.11 -9.30 -8.69
N VAL A 88 -1.68 -8.18 -8.14
CA VAL A 88 -0.32 -7.97 -7.64
C VAL A 88 -0.42 -7.81 -6.14
N GLU A 89 0.20 -8.71 -5.38
CA GLU A 89 0.30 -8.63 -3.92
C GLU A 89 1.76 -8.55 -3.51
N CYS A 90 2.25 -7.38 -3.11
CA CYS A 90 3.60 -7.20 -2.61
C CYS A 90 3.62 -7.10 -1.08
N LYS A 91 4.54 -7.81 -0.47
CA LYS A 91 4.86 -7.65 0.96
C LYS A 91 6.01 -6.64 1.10
N ARG A 92 6.03 -5.92 2.21
CA ARG A 92 7.21 -5.12 2.59
C ARG A 92 8.37 -6.09 2.84
N SER A 93 9.41 -6.02 2.01
CA SER A 93 10.63 -6.85 2.08
C SER A 93 11.54 -6.44 3.23
#